data_AF-A0A1G9AXT2-F1
#
_entry.id   AF-A0A1G9AXT2-F1
#
_cell.length_a   1.000
_cell.length_b   1.000
_cell.length_c   1.000
_cell.angle_alpha   90.00
_cell.angle_beta   90.00
_cell.angle_gamma   90.00
#
_symmetry.space_group_name_H-M   'P 1'
#
loop_
_entity.id
_entity.type
_entity.pdbx_description
1 polymer ?
#
loop_
_entity_poly.entity_id
_entity_poly.type
_entity_poly.pdbx_seq_one_letter_code
_entity_poly.pdbx_strand_id
1 'polypeptide(L)'
;MREEDLDWAVYHGIPQSGSITVEDLVATTGFEPGAVRASLERLEHYLLIRRSGEAVRLLSIEESLIECQCRHTKEDLPFVIENGVIRAKRGDE
;
A
#
# COMPACT_ATOMS: atom_id res chain seq x y z
N MET A 1 9.30 -14.56 16.54
CA MET A 1 9.44 -14.41 15.07
C MET A 1 9.82 -12.97 14.80
N ARG A 2 10.72 -12.67 13.87
CA ARG A 2 11.00 -11.27 13.50
C ARG A 2 9.82 -10.72 12.71
N GLU A 3 9.61 -9.41 12.74
CA GLU A 3 8.53 -8.78 11.98
C GLU A 3 8.67 -9.06 10.48
N GLU A 4 9.89 -9.09 9.97
CA GLU A 4 10.24 -9.40 8.57
C GLU A 4 9.75 -10.80 8.14
N ASP A 5 9.92 -11.80 9.01
CA ASP A 5 9.53 -13.18 8.71
C ASP A 5 7.99 -13.30 8.63
N LEU A 6 7.28 -12.55 9.48
CA LEU A 6 5.81 -12.47 9.48
C LEU A 6 5.31 -11.70 8.25
N ASP A 7 5.92 -10.57 7.94
CA ASP A 7 5.57 -9.74 6.79
C ASP A 7 5.74 -10.51 5.48
N TRP A 8 6.82 -11.29 5.38
CA TRP A 8 7.05 -12.18 4.24
C TRP A 8 5.94 -13.22 4.12
N ALA A 9 5.57 -13.89 5.21
CA ALA A 9 4.51 -14.89 5.20
C ALA A 9 3.14 -14.32 4.81
N VAL A 10 2.77 -13.14 5.34
CA VAL A 10 1.53 -12.44 4.99
C VAL A 10 1.55 -12.00 3.53
N TYR A 11 2.64 -11.39 3.07
CA TYR A 11 2.80 -10.93 1.69
C TYR A 11 2.65 -12.08 0.68
N HIS A 12 3.28 -13.23 0.96
CA HIS A 12 3.17 -14.41 0.12
C HIS A 12 1.80 -15.09 0.14
N GLY A 13 0.98 -14.85 1.16
CA GLY A 13 -0.40 -15.32 1.22
C GLY A 13 -1.34 -14.57 0.27
N ILE A 14 -0.93 -13.41 -0.25
CA ILE A 14 -1.75 -12.61 -1.16
C ILE A 14 -1.64 -13.16 -2.59
N PRO A 15 -2.77 -13.40 -3.30
CA PRO A 15 -2.72 -13.92 -4.66
C PRO A 15 -2.06 -12.92 -5.62
N GLN A 16 -1.31 -13.46 -6.60
CA GLN A 16 -0.66 -12.64 -7.64
C GLN A 16 -1.65 -11.83 -8.48
N SER A 17 -2.86 -12.34 -8.65
CA SER A 17 -3.95 -11.68 -9.37
C SER A 17 -5.22 -11.67 -8.52
N GLY A 18 -5.92 -10.54 -8.52
CA GLY A 18 -7.13 -10.34 -7.72
C GLY A 18 -6.84 -9.80 -6.32
N SER A 19 -7.70 -10.16 -5.37
CA SER A 19 -7.63 -9.71 -3.98
C SER A 19 -8.01 -10.82 -3.02
N ILE A 20 -7.52 -10.75 -1.78
CA ILE A 20 -7.87 -11.62 -0.67
C ILE A 20 -8.40 -10.78 0.49
N THR A 21 -9.25 -11.35 1.35
CA THR A 21 -9.71 -10.63 2.54
C THR A 21 -8.70 -10.73 3.68
N VAL A 22 -8.72 -9.77 4.62
CA VAL A 22 -7.92 -9.85 5.85
C VAL A 22 -8.27 -11.12 6.65
N GLU A 23 -9.55 -11.50 6.68
CA GLU A 23 -10.02 -12.71 7.37
C GLU A 23 -9.41 -13.99 6.76
N ASP A 24 -9.41 -14.09 5.42
CA ASP A 24 -8.79 -15.22 4.72
C ASP A 24 -7.27 -15.27 4.95
N LEU A 25 -6.60 -14.11 5.01
CA LEU A 25 -5.17 -14.04 5.33
C LEU A 25 -4.90 -14.54 6.76
N VAL A 26 -5.73 -14.16 7.73
CA VAL A 26 -5.65 -14.68 9.10
C VAL A 26 -5.84 -16.20 9.11
N ALA A 27 -6.86 -16.71 8.42
CA ALA A 27 -7.16 -18.13 8.37
C ALA A 27 -6.05 -18.95 7.69
N THR A 28 -5.44 -18.43 6.62
CA THR A 28 -4.41 -19.12 5.85
C THR A 28 -3.03 -19.08 6.51
N THR A 29 -2.69 -17.98 7.18
CA THR A 29 -1.39 -17.83 7.86
C THR A 29 -1.39 -18.39 9.28
N GLY A 30 -2.56 -18.44 9.93
CA GLY A 30 -2.70 -18.87 11.33
C GLY A 30 -2.16 -17.87 12.35
N PHE A 31 -1.80 -16.66 11.93
CA PHE A 31 -1.33 -15.61 12.83
C PHE A 31 -2.50 -14.87 13.49
N GLU A 32 -2.23 -14.32 14.67
CA GLU A 32 -3.18 -13.48 15.39
C GLU A 32 -3.65 -12.30 14.52
N PRO A 33 -4.96 -11.96 14.49
CA PRO A 33 -5.51 -10.91 13.64
C PRO A 33 -4.81 -9.55 13.76
N GLY A 34 -4.41 -9.18 14.98
CA GLY A 34 -3.68 -7.94 15.22
C GLY A 34 -2.29 -7.92 14.58
N ALA A 35 -1.60 -9.07 14.55
CA ALA A 35 -0.29 -9.19 13.93
C ALA A 35 -0.39 -9.12 12.39
N VAL A 36 -1.42 -9.74 11.80
CA VAL A 36 -1.70 -9.63 10.37
C VAL A 36 -2.03 -8.19 9.99
N ARG A 37 -2.88 -7.48 10.77
CA ARG A 37 -3.21 -6.07 10.51
C ARG A 37 -1.97 -5.18 10.59
N ALA A 38 -1.11 -5.35 11.60
CA ALA A 38 0.13 -4.58 11.72
C ALA A 38 1.10 -4.85 10.57
N SER A 39 1.18 -6.10 10.10
CA SER A 39 1.93 -6.46 8.89
C SER A 39 1.42 -5.76 7.65
N LEU A 40 0.09 -5.81 7.43
CA LEU A 40 -0.54 -5.14 6.30
C LEU A 40 -0.33 -3.62 6.33
N GLU A 41 -0.30 -3.00 7.51
CA GLU A 41 0.03 -1.58 7.65
C GLU A 41 1.47 -1.27 7.20
N ARG A 42 2.45 -2.11 7.58
CA ARG A 42 3.83 -1.95 7.12
C ARG A 42 3.97 -2.21 5.62
N LEU A 43 3.36 -3.27 5.10
CA LEU A 43 3.41 -3.60 3.67
C LEU A 43 2.75 -2.52 2.81
N GLU A 44 1.66 -1.92 3.28
CA GLU A 44 1.00 -0.78 2.61
C GLU A 44 1.86 0.49 2.71
N HIS A 45 2.50 0.73 3.87
CA HIS A 45 3.46 1.82 4.02
C HIS A 45 4.62 1.71 3.02
N TYR A 46 5.15 0.50 2.81
CA TYR A 46 6.19 0.20 1.84
C TYR A 46 5.72 0.12 0.39
N LEU A 47 4.43 0.40 0.12
CA LEU A 47 3.88 0.41 -1.23
C LEU A 47 3.97 -0.94 -1.95
N LEU A 48 3.88 -2.04 -1.21
CA LEU A 48 3.88 -3.39 -1.78
C LEU A 48 2.47 -3.94 -1.99
N ILE A 49 1.51 -3.42 -1.24
CA ILE A 49 0.10 -3.83 -1.29
C ILE A 49 -0.80 -2.60 -1.29
N ARG A 50 -2.07 -2.83 -1.63
CA ARG A 50 -3.13 -1.84 -1.47
C ARG A 50 -4.32 -2.48 -0.76
N ARG A 51 -4.88 -1.76 0.22
CA ARG A 51 -6.14 -2.13 0.86
C ARG A 51 -7.31 -1.33 0.30
N SER A 52 -8.46 -1.99 0.18
CA SER A 52 -9.74 -1.37 -0.18
C SER A 52 -10.83 -1.98 0.71
N GLY A 53 -11.10 -1.33 1.85
CA GLY A 53 -11.86 -1.94 2.94
C GLY A 53 -11.11 -3.16 3.49
N GLU A 54 -11.78 -4.32 3.54
CA GLU A 54 -11.19 -5.58 4.00
C GLU A 54 -10.46 -6.36 2.88
N ALA A 55 -10.50 -5.88 1.63
CA ALA A 55 -9.80 -6.51 0.52
C ALA A 55 -8.35 -6.01 0.41
N VAL A 56 -7.43 -6.94 0.19
CA VAL A 56 -5.99 -6.71 0.04
C VAL A 56 -5.55 -7.26 -1.31
N ARG A 57 -4.73 -6.49 -2.05
CA ARG A 57 -4.06 -6.96 -3.27
C ARG A 57 -2.60 -6.54 -3.31
N LEU A 58 -1.80 -7.27 -4.08
CA LEU A 58 -0.45 -6.84 -4.44
C LEU A 58 -0.51 -5.60 -5.35
N LEU A 59 0.47 -4.71 -5.18
CA LEU A 59 0.79 -3.69 -6.17
C LEU A 59 1.77 -4.28 -7.19
N SER A 60 1.60 -3.93 -8.47
CA SER A 60 2.67 -4.18 -9.45
C SER A 60 3.86 -3.28 -9.18
N ILE A 61 5.04 -3.64 -9.71
CA ILE A 61 6.24 -2.81 -9.58
C ILE A 61 5.99 -1.40 -10.12
N GLU A 62 5.28 -1.28 -11.24
CA GLU A 62 4.90 0.00 -11.84
C GLU A 62 4.00 0.82 -10.91
N GLU A 63 2.99 0.19 -10.30
CA GLU A 63 2.11 0.88 -9.34
C GLU A 63 2.88 1.37 -8.12
N SER A 64 3.78 0.53 -7.57
CA SER A 64 4.63 0.90 -6.43
C SER A 64 5.53 2.09 -6.75
N LEU A 65 6.14 2.11 -7.95
CA LEU A 65 7.01 3.20 -8.40
C LEU A 65 6.23 4.50 -8.61
N ILE A 66 5.07 4.43 -9.27
CA ILE A 66 4.20 5.60 -9.51
C ILE A 66 3.74 6.18 -8.17
N GLU A 67 3.25 5.33 -7.25
CA GLU A 67 2.78 5.78 -5.94
C GLU A 67 3.92 6.38 -5.11
N CYS A 68 5.11 5.78 -5.18
CA CYS A 68 6.30 6.31 -4.51
C CYS A 68 6.66 7.70 -5.04
N GLN A 69 6.69 7.88 -6.37
CA GLN A 69 6.96 9.16 -6.98
C GLN A 69 5.90 10.19 -6.58
N CYS A 70 4.60 9.84 -6.67
CA CYS A 70 3.51 10.70 -6.21
C CYS A 70 3.66 11.12 -4.74
N ARG A 71 4.07 10.21 -3.85
CA ARG A 71 4.26 10.50 -2.42
C ARG A 71 5.36 11.54 -2.18
N HIS A 72 6.48 11.45 -2.91
CA HIS A 72 7.66 12.28 -2.67
C HIS A 72 7.71 13.55 -3.52
N THR A 73 7.05 13.58 -4.69
CA THR A 73 7.04 14.77 -5.57
C THR A 73 5.97 15.78 -5.17
N LYS A 74 5.08 15.52 -4.20
CA LYS A 74 3.99 16.43 -3.81
C LYS A 74 4.41 17.89 -3.58
N GLU A 75 5.55 18.11 -2.96
CA GLU A 75 6.08 19.45 -2.70
C GLU A 75 6.61 20.10 -3.99
N ASP A 76 7.29 19.32 -4.83
CA ASP A 76 7.90 19.76 -6.09
C ASP A 76 6.94 19.80 -7.30
N LEU A 77 5.73 19.25 -7.18
CA LEU A 77 4.76 19.26 -8.27
C LEU A 77 4.43 20.72 -8.62
N PRO A 78 4.55 21.14 -9.89
CA PRO A 78 4.22 22.51 -10.30
C PRO A 78 2.72 22.77 -10.32
N PHE A 79 1.90 21.86 -9.80
CA PHE A 79 0.46 21.95 -9.72
C PHE A 79 -0.09 21.40 -8.41
N VAL A 80 -1.27 21.88 -8.03
CA VAL A 80 -2.09 21.45 -6.90
C VAL A 80 -3.41 20.93 -7.46
N ILE A 81 -3.89 19.80 -6.93
CA ILE A 81 -5.19 19.21 -7.28
C ILE A 81 -6.10 19.28 -6.06
N GLU A 82 -7.14 20.12 -6.11
CA GLU A 82 -8.09 20.32 -5.02
C GLU A 82 -9.52 20.37 -5.58
N ASN A 83 -10.44 19.60 -4.99
CA ASN A 83 -11.86 19.56 -5.39
C ASN A 83 -12.09 19.32 -6.90
N GLY A 84 -11.22 18.52 -7.54
CA GLY A 84 -11.28 18.25 -8.98
C GLY A 84 -10.71 19.37 -9.87
N VAL A 85 -10.13 20.42 -9.30
CA VAL A 85 -9.47 21.51 -10.05
C VAL A 85 -7.96 21.34 -9.97
N ILE A 86 -7.30 21.39 -11.14
CA ILE A 86 -5.83 21.40 -11.25
C ILE A 86 -5.38 22.86 -11.41
N ARG A 87 -4.56 23.37 -10.48
CA ARG A 87 -4.00 24.74 -10.51
C ARG A 87 -2.48 24.67 -10.58
N ALA A 88 -1.84 25.47 -11.43
CA ALA A 88 -0.39 25.63 -11.37
C ALA A 88 -0.01 26.36 -10.07
N LYS A 89 1.03 25.88 -9.37
CA LYS A 89 1.67 26.65 -8.30
C LYS A 89 2.32 27.87 -8.96
N ARG A 90 2.04 29.09 -8.48
CA ARG A 90 2.85 30.25 -8.88
C ARG A 90 4.26 29.99 -8.35
N GLY A 91 5.23 29.83 -9.24
CA GLY A 91 6.63 29.90 -8.83
C GLY A 91 6.87 31.32 -8.31
N ASP A 92 7.49 31.44 -7.13
CA ASP A 92 8.16 32.69 -6.80
C ASP A 92 9.28 32.87 -7.84
N GLU A 93 9.22 33.98 -8.59
CA GLU A 93 10.20 34.36 -9.62
C GLU A 93 11.63 34.48 -9.05
#